data_AF-B9IS92-F1
#
_entry.id   AF-B9IS92-F1
#
_cell.length_a   1.000
_cell.length_b   1.000
_cell.length_c   1.000
_cell.angle_alpha   90.00
_cell.angle_beta   90.00
_cell.angle_gamma   90.00
#
_symmetry.space_group_name_H-M   'P 1'
#
loop_
_entity.id
_entity.type
_entity.pdbx_description
1 polymer ?
#
loop_
_entity_poly.entity_id
_entity_poly.type
_entity_poly.pdbx_seq_one_letter_code
_entity_poly.pdbx_strand_id
1 'polypeptide(L)'
;MFEKEVPHSYKVTPPLFDLRETGQIEQDADVIILMYCEDYYDKETMQKEMTEIHAAKHRNEPVGIFKLRFLKEFGRFVEGK
;
A
#
# COMPACT_ATOMS: atom_id res chain seq x y z
N MET A 1 -2.79 2.09 16.39
CA MET A 1 -3.71 1.98 15.23
C MET A 1 -4.62 3.19 15.29
N PHE A 2 -4.22 4.29 14.66
CA PHE A 2 -4.98 5.54 14.74
C PHE A 2 -6.08 5.51 13.66
N GLU A 3 -7.33 5.38 14.07
CA GLU A 3 -8.50 5.76 13.29
C GLU A 3 -8.57 7.30 13.23
N LYS A 4 -7.59 7.95 12.62
CA LYS A 4 -7.81 9.34 12.19
C LYS A 4 -8.56 9.26 10.87
N GLU A 5 -9.75 9.85 10.83
CA GLU A 5 -10.45 10.11 9.58
C GLU A 5 -9.55 10.96 8.68
N VAL A 6 -8.90 10.29 7.74
CA VAL A 6 -8.18 10.94 6.66
C VAL A 6 -9.25 11.62 5.79
N PRO A 7 -9.16 12.93 5.53
CA PRO A 7 -10.06 13.59 4.60
C PRO A 7 -10.05 12.83 3.27
N HIS A 8 -11.23 12.50 2.72
CA HIS A 8 -11.38 11.66 1.52
C HIS A 8 -10.58 12.19 0.30
N SER A 9 -10.14 13.45 0.32
CA SER A 9 -9.35 14.08 -0.74
C SER A 9 -7.84 13.86 -0.66
N TYR A 10 -7.29 13.29 0.42
CA TYR A 10 -5.85 13.10 0.57
C TYR A 10 -5.47 11.63 0.42
N LYS A 11 -4.67 11.33 -0.60
CA LYS A 11 -4.05 10.02 -0.77
C LYS A 11 -3.10 9.74 0.40
N VAL A 12 -3.48 8.82 1.29
CA VAL A 12 -2.61 8.38 2.39
C VAL A 12 -1.93 7.09 2.00
N THR A 13 -0.72 7.24 1.47
CA THR A 13 0.19 6.12 1.32
C THR A 13 0.83 5.86 2.68
N PRO A 14 0.80 4.64 3.23
CA PRO A 14 1.50 4.35 4.48
C PRO A 14 2.99 4.72 4.35
N PRO A 15 3.52 5.63 5.18
CA PRO A 15 4.95 5.91 5.19
C PRO A 15 5.71 4.81 5.94
N LEU A 16 6.97 4.57 5.55
CA LEU A 16 7.87 3.65 6.29
C LEU A 16 8.02 4.05 7.77
N PHE A 17 7.94 5.35 8.08
CA PHE A 17 8.03 5.86 9.46
C PHE A 17 6.99 5.24 10.40
N ASP A 18 5.83 4.83 9.88
CA ASP A 18 4.79 4.18 10.69
C ASP A 18 5.26 2.86 11.31
N LEU A 19 6.32 2.25 10.75
CA LEU A 19 6.93 1.05 11.30
C LEU A 19 7.96 1.35 12.41
N ARG A 20 8.34 2.60 12.66
CA ARG A 20 9.33 2.93 13.71
C ARG A 20 8.84 2.61 15.11
N GLU A 21 7.55 2.76 15.34
CA GLU A 21 6.92 2.42 16.61
C GLU A 21 6.78 0.90 16.81
N THR A 22 6.98 0.11 15.74
CA THR A 22 6.88 -1.36 15.79
C THR A 22 8.19 -2.05 16.23
N GLY A 23 9.17 -1.28 16.73
CA GLY A 23 10.48 -1.77 17.14
C GLY A 23 11.48 -1.78 15.99
N GLN A 24 12.08 -2.94 15.71
CA GLN A 24 13.16 -3.07 14.71
C GLN A 24 12.70 -3.51 13.32
N ILE A 25 11.39 -3.67 13.06
CA ILE A 25 10.89 -4.19 11.78
C ILE A 25 11.38 -3.35 10.58
N GLU A 26 11.33 -2.02 10.67
CA GLU A 26 11.86 -1.14 9.61
C GLU A 26 13.33 -1.43 9.34
N GLN A 27 14.11 -1.74 10.37
CA GLN A 27 15.56 -1.91 10.29
C GLN A 27 15.93 -3.32 9.82
N ASP A 28 15.26 -4.34 10.33
CA ASP A 28 15.59 -5.76 10.18
C ASP A 28 15.08 -6.38 8.89
N ALA A 29 13.93 -5.92 8.38
CA ALA A 29 13.32 -6.50 7.19
C ALA A 29 14.22 -6.32 5.95
N ASP A 30 14.40 -7.39 5.18
CA ASP A 30 15.10 -7.29 3.89
C ASP A 30 14.24 -6.58 2.84
N VAL A 31 12.94 -6.84 2.87
CA VAL A 31 11.93 -6.28 1.97
C VAL A 31 10.74 -5.77 2.79
N ILE A 32 10.26 -4.57 2.47
CA ILE A 32 9.02 -4.00 3.01
C ILE A 32 8.13 -3.64 1.83
N ILE A 33 6.94 -4.22 1.79
CA ILE A 33 5.92 -3.94 0.79
C ILE A 33 4.74 -3.26 1.50
N LEU A 34 4.37 -2.08 1.01
CA LEU A 34 3.20 -1.34 1.47
C LEU A 34 2.14 -1.36 0.37
N MET A 35 0.89 -1.46 0.76
CA MET A 35 -0.23 -1.53 -0.17
C MET A 35 -1.18 -0.36 0.06
N TYR A 36 -1.61 0.28 -1.02
CA TYR A 36 -2.61 1.33 -1.01
C TYR A 36 -3.75 0.97 -1.97
N CYS A 37 -4.93 0.71 -1.41
CA CYS A 37 -6.16 0.45 -2.17
C CYS A 37 -7.02 1.71 -2.15
N GLU A 38 -7.12 2.41 -3.28
CA GLU A 38 -7.86 3.67 -3.35
C GLU A 38 -9.35 3.48 -3.04
N ASP A 39 -9.92 2.37 -3.54
CA ASP A 39 -11.33 2.02 -3.37
C ASP A 39 -11.73 1.63 -1.93
N TYR A 40 -10.75 1.51 -1.02
CA TYR A 40 -10.98 1.38 0.42
C TYR A 40 -11.32 2.73 1.06
N TYR A 41 -10.68 3.80 0.60
CA TYR A 41 -10.82 5.16 1.15
C TYR A 41 -11.86 5.98 0.39
N ASP A 42 -11.95 5.81 -0.92
CA ASP A 42 -12.93 6.48 -1.79
C ASP A 42 -13.71 5.45 -2.60
N LYS A 43 -14.95 5.20 -2.21
CA LYS A 43 -15.83 4.23 -2.90
C LYS A 43 -16.29 4.71 -4.29
N GLU A 44 -16.17 6.01 -4.57
CA GLU A 44 -16.56 6.63 -5.84
C GLU A 44 -15.37 6.77 -6.81
N THR A 45 -14.16 6.37 -6.40
CA THR A 45 -12.97 6.44 -7.25
C THR A 45 -13.18 5.76 -8.61
N MET A 46 -12.59 6.36 -9.64
CA MET A 46 -12.50 5.78 -10.98
C MET A 46 -11.50 4.62 -11.04
N GLN A 47 -10.61 4.49 -10.06
CA GLN A 47 -9.59 3.43 -9.95
C GLN A 47 -10.09 2.24 -9.12
N LYS A 48 -11.32 1.77 -9.41
CA LYS A 48 -11.89 0.61 -8.70
C LYS A 48 -10.98 -0.61 -8.85
N GLU A 49 -10.85 -1.36 -7.74
CA GLU A 49 -10.04 -2.58 -7.66
C GLU A 49 -8.54 -2.36 -7.94
N MET A 50 -8.06 -1.13 -8.14
CA MET A 50 -6.65 -0.87 -8.32
C MET A 50 -5.96 -0.72 -6.97
N THR A 51 -4.88 -1.48 -6.81
CA THR A 51 -4.01 -1.44 -5.65
C THR A 51 -2.63 -0.99 -6.11
N GLU A 52 -2.12 0.07 -5.50
CA GLU A 52 -0.71 0.42 -5.61
C GLU A 52 0.11 -0.41 -4.62
N ILE A 53 1.12 -1.08 -5.15
CA ILE A 53 2.09 -1.85 -4.39
C ILE A 53 3.40 -1.09 -4.39
N HIS A 54 3.87 -0.75 -3.20
CA HIS A 54 5.08 0.02 -2.96
C HIS A 54 6.12 -0.93 -2.40
N ALA A 55 7.11 -1.30 -3.21
CA ALA A 55 8.34 -1.92 -2.71
C ALA A 55 9.15 -0.84 -1.99
N ALA A 56 8.79 -0.54 -0.74
CA ALA A 56 9.26 0.62 0.01
C ALA A 56 10.67 0.43 0.57
N LYS A 57 11.06 -0.83 0.86
CA LYS A 57 12.44 -1.20 1.22
C LYS A 57 12.81 -2.47 0.47
N HIS A 58 14.02 -2.50 -0.07
CA HIS A 58 14.65 -3.71 -0.57
C HIS A 58 16.17 -3.57 -0.38
N ARG A 59 16.79 -4.41 0.46
CA ARG A 59 18.24 -4.28 0.76
C ARG A 59 19.14 -4.53 -0.45
N ASN A 60 18.70 -5.39 -1.37
CA ASN A 60 19.53 -5.90 -2.46
C ASN A 60 19.11 -5.45 -3.88
N GLU A 61 18.03 -4.69 -4.05
CA GLU A 61 17.42 -4.38 -5.37
C GLU A 61 16.71 -3.01 -5.32
N PRO A 62 16.29 -2.45 -6.47
CA PRO A 62 15.57 -1.18 -6.51
C PRO A 62 14.21 -1.22 -5.80
N VAL A 63 13.89 -0.11 -5.15
CA VAL A 63 12.53 0.20 -4.69
C VAL A 63 11.68 0.74 -5.84
N GLY A 64 10.35 0.65 -5.72
CA GLY A 64 9.45 1.11 -6.78
C GLY A 64 7.97 0.97 -6.45
N ILE A 65 7.15 1.53 -7.33
CA ILE A 65 5.69 1.48 -7.24
C ILE A 65 5.17 0.79 -8.49
N PHE A 66 4.31 -0.20 -8.32
CA PHE A 66 3.59 -0.86 -9.40
C PHE A 66 2.12 -1.01 -9.05
N LYS A 67 1.28 -1.10 -10.08
CA LYS A 67 -0.17 -1.20 -9.92
C LYS A 67 -0.65 -2.60 -10.29
N LEU A 68 -1.45 -3.19 -9.42
CA LEU A 68 -2.13 -4.46 -9.66
C LEU A 68 -3.63 -4.24 -9.48
N ARG A 69 -4.44 -5.13 -10.07
CA ARG A 69 -5.88 -5.18 -9.80
C ARG A 69 -6.16 -6.24 -8.75
N PHE A 70 -6.88 -5.90 -7.69
CA PHE A 70 -7.28 -6.79 -6.61
C PHE A 70 -8.75 -7.19 -6.75
N LEU A 71 -8.98 -8.43 -7.19
CA LEU A 71 -10.31 -9.01 -7.33
C LEU A 71 -10.79 -9.50 -5.96
N LYS A 72 -11.54 -8.65 -5.25
CA LYS A 72 -11.99 -8.88 -3.86
C LYS A 72 -12.77 -10.19 -3.68
N GLU A 73 -13.59 -10.54 -4.67
CA GLU A 73 -14.40 -11.77 -4.67
C GLU A 73 -13.56 -13.06 -4.67
N PHE A 74 -12.32 -13.00 -5.16
CA PHE A 74 -11.40 -14.15 -5.22
C PHE A 74 -10.19 -14.02 -4.30
N GLY A 75 -10.01 -12.87 -3.63
CA GLY A 75 -8.81 -12.55 -2.87
C GLY A 75 -7.52 -12.63 -3.70
N ARG A 76 -7.57 -12.21 -4.98
CA ARG A 76 -6.49 -12.41 -5.96
C ARG A 76 -6.02 -11.11 -6.60
N PHE A 77 -4.70 -10.96 -6.75
CA PHE A 77 -4.09 -9.93 -7.59
C PHE A 77 -3.90 -10.42 -9.02
N VAL A 78 -4.21 -9.55 -9.99
CA VAL A 78 -3.95 -9.77 -11.42
C VAL A 78 -3.26 -8.55 -12.02
N GLU A 79 -2.56 -8.76 -13.14
CA GLU A 79 -1.94 -7.67 -13.88
C GLU A 79 -3.01 -6.68 -14.38
N GLY A 80 -2.80 -5.40 -14.13
CA GLY A 80 -3.64 -4.34 -14.65
C GLY A 80 -3.32 -4.10 -16.13
N LYS A 81 -4.15 -4.59 -17.04
CA LYS A 81 -4.21 -4.07 -18.41
C LYS A 81 -4.83 -2.69 -18.43
#